data_AF-A0A1Y4H2H0-F1
#
_entry.id   AF-A0A1Y4H2H0-F1
#
_cell.length_a   1.000
_cell.length_b   1.000
_cell.length_c   1.000
_cell.angle_alpha   90.00
_cell.angle_beta   90.00
_cell.angle_gamma   90.00
#
_symmetry.space_group_name_H-M   'P 1'
#
loop_
_entity.id
_entity.type
_entity.pdbx_description
1 polymer ?
#
loop_
_entity_poly.entity_id
_entity_poly.type
_entity_poly.pdbx_seq_one_letter_code
_entity_poly.pdbx_strand_id
1 'polypeptide(L)'
;MQRITHRENGAITVTDAAQAAEKLARFEDLCEQLEAQQEQIGAQLAALRAAGKEKTARFRELMGQKLVNASTIGLLKGSGLL
;
A
#
# COMPACT_ATOMS: atom_id res chain seq x y z
N MET A 1 7.38 4.74 15.71
CA MET A 1 7.98 3.43 15.38
C MET A 1 9.44 3.45 15.79
N GLN A 2 9.92 2.47 16.56
CA GLN A 2 11.36 2.33 16.81
C GLN A 2 12.00 1.62 15.61
N ARG A 3 13.04 2.24 15.06
CA ARG A 3 13.84 1.70 13.96
C ARG A 3 14.74 0.58 14.51
N ILE A 4 14.76 -0.57 13.84
CA ILE A 4 15.53 -1.76 14.26
C ILE A 4 16.66 -2.12 13.29
N THR A 5 16.76 -1.39 12.18
CA THR A 5 17.83 -1.53 11.19
C THR A 5 18.77 -0.33 11.27
N HIS A 6 20.06 -0.59 11.33
CA HIS A 6 21.10 0.42 11.39
C HIS A 6 22.00 0.30 10.16
N ARG A 7 22.61 1.41 9.74
CA ARG A 7 23.54 1.42 8.61
C ARG A 7 24.92 1.80 9.14
N GLU A 8 25.86 0.89 9.04
CA GLU A 8 27.24 1.06 9.51
C GLU A 8 28.20 0.60 8.40
N ASN A 9 29.14 1.47 8.00
CA ASN A 9 30.14 1.18 6.96
C ASN A 9 29.54 0.64 5.64
N GLY A 10 28.33 1.06 5.28
CA GLY A 10 27.62 0.62 4.08
C GLY A 10 26.79 -0.66 4.24
N ALA A 11 27.01 -1.44 5.31
CA ALA A 11 26.22 -2.61 5.64
C ALA A 11 24.96 -2.24 6.44
N ILE A 12 23.90 -3.03 6.29
CA ILE A 12 22.70 -2.95 7.14
C ILE A 12 22.84 -3.98 8.24
N THR A 13 22.75 -3.54 9.49
CA THR A 13 22.80 -4.40 10.68
C THR A 13 21.45 -4.40 11.39
N VAL A 14 21.17 -5.52 12.07
CA VAL A 14 19.97 -5.72 12.88
C VAL A 14 20.38 -6.51 14.13
N THR A 15 19.89 -6.10 15.29
CA THR A 15 20.17 -6.79 16.56
C THR A 15 19.38 -8.10 16.69
N ASP A 16 18.13 -8.11 16.23
CA ASP A 16 17.24 -9.26 16.25
C ASP A 16 16.69 -9.54 14.84
N ALA A 17 17.29 -10.51 14.15
CA ALA A 17 16.92 -10.88 12.79
C ALA A 17 15.51 -11.47 12.70
N ALA A 18 15.04 -12.20 13.72
CA ALA A 18 13.71 -12.80 13.72
C ALA A 18 12.64 -11.71 13.81
N GLN A 19 12.83 -10.73 14.69
CA GLN A 19 11.95 -9.57 14.78
C GLN A 19 11.94 -8.75 13.49
N ALA A 20 13.09 -8.60 12.81
CA ALA A 20 13.14 -7.90 11.53
C ALA A 20 12.41 -8.64 10.41
N ALA A 21 12.58 -9.97 10.31
CA ALA A 21 11.85 -10.78 9.34
C ALA A 21 10.33 -10.67 9.54
N GLU A 22 9.87 -10.75 10.79
CA GLU A 22 8.45 -10.62 11.13
C GLU A 22 7.87 -9.22 10.82
N LYS A 23 8.67 -8.16 10.97
CA LYS A 23 8.25 -6.82 10.53
C LYS A 23 8.24 -6.68 9.01
N LEU A 24 9.18 -7.32 8.32
CA LEU A 24 9.25 -7.31 6.87
C LEU A 24 8.03 -8.03 6.27
N ALA A 25 7.69 -9.22 6.78
CA ALA A 25 6.52 -9.98 6.35
C ALA A 25 5.23 -9.15 6.48
N ARG A 26 4.98 -8.52 7.64
CA ARG A 26 3.81 -7.64 7.80
C ARG A 26 3.80 -6.43 6.86
N PHE A 27 4.97 -5.95 6.47
CA PHE A 27 5.07 -4.85 5.52
C PHE A 27 4.79 -5.31 4.09
N GLU A 28 5.26 -6.50 3.72
CA GLU A 28 4.94 -7.16 2.45
C GLU A 28 3.43 -7.45 2.35
N ASP A 29 2.84 -8.04 3.40
CA ASP A 29 1.38 -8.26 3.50
C ASP A 29 0.59 -6.95 3.30
N LEU A 30 1.06 -5.85 3.90
CA LEU A 30 0.43 -4.54 3.75
C LEU A 30 0.50 -4.04 2.30
N CYS A 31 1.63 -4.27 1.62
CA CYS A 31 1.82 -3.89 0.23
C CYS A 31 0.88 -4.70 -0.69
N GLU A 32 0.80 -6.01 -0.49
CA GLU A 32 -0.14 -6.89 -1.22
C GLU A 32 -1.60 -6.47 -1.00
N GLN A 33 -1.97 -6.18 0.25
CA GLN A 33 -3.32 -5.69 0.58
C GLN A 33 -3.62 -4.36 -0.12
N LEU A 34 -2.65 -3.45 -0.21
CA LEU A 34 -2.84 -2.16 -0.86
C LEU A 34 -3.08 -2.31 -2.38
N GLU A 35 -2.34 -3.20 -3.04
CA GLU A 35 -2.54 -3.52 -4.45
C GLU A 35 -3.89 -4.20 -4.70
N ALA A 36 -4.26 -5.18 -3.86
CA ALA A 36 -5.57 -5.83 -3.93
C ALA A 36 -6.73 -4.85 -3.71
N GLN A 37 -6.60 -3.92 -2.76
CA GLN A 37 -7.58 -2.86 -2.53
C GLN A 37 -7.69 -1.93 -3.75
N GLN A 38 -6.56 -1.57 -4.37
CA GLN A 38 -6.56 -0.73 -5.57
C GLN A 38 -7.34 -1.38 -6.73
N GLU A 39 -7.16 -2.68 -6.94
CA GLU A 39 -7.91 -3.44 -7.94
C GLU A 39 -9.40 -3.54 -7.59
N GLN A 40 -9.72 -3.91 -6.35
CA GLN A 40 -11.09 -4.05 -5.88
C GLN A 40 -11.87 -2.73 -5.99
N ILE A 41 -11.27 -1.61 -5.61
CA ILE A 41 -11.86 -0.27 -5.76
C ILE A 41 -12.10 0.03 -7.25
N GLY A 42 -11.17 -0.36 -8.12
CA GLY A 42 -11.33 -0.26 -9.57
C GLY A 42 -12.59 -0.97 -10.06
N ALA A 43 -12.79 -2.23 -9.65
CA ALA A 43 -13.96 -3.02 -9.98
C ALA A 43 -15.27 -2.40 -9.44
N GLN A 44 -15.27 -1.93 -8.18
CA GLN A 44 -16.43 -1.28 -7.56
C GLN A 44 -16.82 0.01 -8.29
N LEU A 45 -15.83 0.83 -8.67
CA LEU A 45 -16.08 2.04 -9.46
C LEU A 45 -16.64 1.72 -10.84
N ALA A 46 -16.15 0.67 -11.51
CA ALA A 46 -16.70 0.22 -12.79
C ALA A 46 -18.17 -0.21 -12.67
N ALA A 47 -18.51 -0.98 -11.64
CA ALA A 47 -19.89 -1.38 -11.37
C ALA A 47 -20.80 -0.17 -11.09
N LEU A 48 -20.33 0.82 -10.33
CA LEU A 48 -21.09 2.05 -10.07
C LEU A 48 -21.30 2.89 -11.34
N ARG A 49 -20.32 2.96 -12.25
CA ARG A 49 -20.47 3.61 -13.57
C ARG A 49 -21.54 2.93 -14.40
N ALA A 50 -21.48 1.60 -14.51
CA ALA A 50 -22.47 0.81 -15.25
C ALA A 50 -23.90 1.02 -14.71
N ALA A 51 -24.04 1.27 -13.41
CA ALA A 51 -25.31 1.59 -12.76
C ALA A 51 -25.69 3.09 -12.80
N GLY A 52 -24.92 3.96 -13.46
CA GLY A 52 -25.16 5.41 -13.55
C GLY A 52 -24.95 6.18 -12.24
N LYS A 53 -24.22 5.62 -11.27
CA LYS A 53 -24.09 6.14 -9.89
C LYS A 53 -22.86 7.02 -9.65
N GLU A 54 -22.33 7.66 -10.68
CA GLU A 54 -21.08 8.44 -10.63
C GLU A 54 -21.15 9.68 -9.72
N LYS A 55 -22.35 10.24 -9.52
CA LYS A 55 -22.56 11.43 -8.69
C LYS A 55 -22.81 11.11 -7.20
N THR A 56 -22.78 9.84 -6.81
CA THR A 56 -23.02 9.43 -5.41
C THR A 56 -21.84 9.79 -4.51
N ALA A 57 -22.10 9.94 -3.20
CA ALA A 57 -21.04 10.10 -2.20
C ALA A 57 -20.08 8.90 -2.23
N ARG A 58 -20.62 7.69 -2.29
CA ARG A 58 -19.85 6.44 -2.36
C ARG A 58 -18.87 6.40 -3.52
N PHE A 59 -19.29 6.84 -4.71
CA PHE A 59 -18.39 6.90 -5.86
C PHE A 59 -17.22 7.87 -5.63
N ARG A 60 -17.51 9.05 -5.07
CA ARG A 60 -16.49 10.06 -4.76
C ARG A 60 -15.51 9.58 -3.69
N GLU A 61 -15.99 8.92 -2.64
CA GLU A 61 -15.15 8.30 -1.61
C GLU A 61 -14.21 7.25 -2.21
N LEU A 62 -14.73 6.34 -3.03
CA LEU A 62 -13.93 5.31 -3.69
C LEU A 62 -12.90 5.90 -4.65
N MET A 63 -13.26 6.95 -5.40
CA MET A 63 -12.30 7.69 -6.23
C MET A 63 -11.19 8.31 -5.40
N GLY A 64 -11.53 8.96 -4.27
CA GLY A 64 -10.55 9.51 -3.34
C GLY A 64 -9.61 8.45 -2.78
N GLN A 65 -10.16 7.33 -2.31
CA GLN A 65 -9.36 6.22 -1.81
C GLN A 65 -8.44 5.64 -2.89
N LYS A 66 -8.93 5.48 -4.12
CA LYS A 66 -8.11 5.01 -5.25
C LYS A 66 -6.92 5.93 -5.55
N LEU A 67 -7.12 7.25 -5.45
CA LEU A 67 -6.04 8.23 -5.65
C LEU A 67 -5.00 8.14 -4.53
N VAL A 68 -5.43 8.01 -3.28
CA VAL A 68 -4.53 7.83 -2.14
C VAL A 68 -3.72 6.54 -2.30
N ASN A 69 -4.38 5.42 -2.59
CA ASN A 69 -3.71 4.14 -2.82
C ASN A 69 -2.71 4.22 -3.96
N ALA A 70 -3.08 4.83 -5.10
CA ALA A 70 -2.17 5.02 -6.23
C ALA A 70 -0.94 5.86 -5.86
N SER A 71 -1.13 6.94 -5.09
CA SER A 71 -0.03 7.77 -4.60
C SER A 71 0.92 6.99 -3.69
N THR A 72 0.36 6.24 -2.73
CA THR A 72 1.14 5.40 -1.81
C THR A 72 1.91 4.31 -2.56
N ILE A 73 1.26 3.58 -3.47
CA ILE A 73 1.92 2.58 -4.33
C ILE A 73 3.05 3.23 -5.13
N GLY A 74 2.84 4.43 -5.67
CA GLY A 74 3.89 5.18 -6.38
C GLY A 74 5.12 5.48 -5.51
N LEU A 75 4.91 5.89 -4.26
CA LEU A 75 6.00 6.13 -3.30
C LEU A 75 6.76 4.85 -2.95
N LEU A 76 6.06 3.73 -2.77
CA LEU A 76 6.66 2.43 -2.50
C LEU A 76 7.51 1.95 -3.67
N LYS A 77 7.00 2.08 -4.90
CA LYS A 77 7.74 1.75 -6.14
C LYS A 77 8.97 2.62 -6.33
N GLY A 78 8.84 3.93 -6.11
CA GLY A 78 9.98 4.86 -6.17
C GLY A 78 11.06 4.56 -5.12
N SER A 79 10.70 3.88 -4.04
CA SER A 79 11.61 3.46 -2.97
C SER A 79 12.18 2.04 -3.17
N GLY A 80 11.78 1.33 -4.23
CA GLY A 80 12.17 -0.06 -4.50
C GLY A 80 11.56 -1.08 -3.54
N LEU A 81 10.41 -0.77 -2.94
CA LEU A 81 9.67 -1.63 -2.01
C LEU A 81 8.52 -2.40 -2.68
N LEU A 82 8.14 -1.98 -3.87
CA LEU A 82 7.19 -2.59 -4.81
C LEU A 82 7.72 -2.43 -6.24
#